data_AF-A0A832LW12-F1
#
_entry.id   AF-A0A832LW12-F1
#
_cell.length_a   1.000
_cell.length_b   1.000
_cell.length_c   1.000
_cell.angle_alpha   90.00
_cell.angle_beta   90.00
_cell.angle_gamma   90.00
#
_symmetry.space_group_name_H-M   'P 1'
#
loop_
_entity.id
_entity.type
_entity.pdbx_description
1 polymer ?
#
loop_
_entity_poly.entity_id
_entity_poly.type
_entity_poly.pdbx_seq_one_letter_code
_entity_poly.pdbx_strand_id
1 'polypeptide(L)'
;MVRKKLNYLKLKKEEYYKERQKKWVWIFPKIDKKITGKQIVDLDVFCKIIFPHSIKKQEVSKAIIEALVEAKRPMYLKELSKKVLEKVKVSAQTLSDTYKAMLKSGLLEKKYRNDPTQLSKQFSNRLKEIAQYWENYLAAKGVTY
;
A
#
# COMPACT_ATOMS: atom_id res chain seq x y z
N MET A 1 22.38 -30.68 11.45
CA MET A 1 21.00 -30.16 11.19
C MET A 1 20.95 -28.71 10.67
N VAL A 2 21.95 -27.86 10.93
CA VAL A 2 21.94 -26.41 10.60
C VAL A 2 22.08 -26.10 9.10
N ARG A 3 22.89 -26.87 8.34
CA ARG A 3 23.12 -26.67 6.89
C ARG A 3 21.85 -26.81 6.02
N LYS A 4 20.95 -27.76 6.33
CA LYS A 4 19.69 -27.95 5.57
C LYS A 4 18.74 -26.75 5.74
N LYS A 5 18.68 -26.15 6.93
CA LYS A 5 17.82 -25.00 7.24
C LYS A 5 18.29 -23.72 6.54
N LEU A 6 19.61 -23.52 6.45
CA LEU A 6 20.23 -22.41 5.69
C LEU A 6 20.01 -22.53 4.17
N ASN A 7 20.11 -23.74 3.61
CA ASN A 7 19.82 -23.98 2.20
C ASN A 7 18.33 -23.80 1.86
N TYR A 8 17.43 -24.22 2.73
CA TYR A 8 15.98 -23.98 2.58
C TYR A 8 15.64 -22.48 2.58
N LEU A 9 16.28 -21.70 3.44
CA LEU A 9 16.11 -20.24 3.48
C LEU A 9 16.69 -19.55 2.23
N LYS A 10 17.82 -20.04 1.69
CA LYS A 10 18.37 -19.57 0.41
C LYS A 10 17.45 -19.87 -0.76
N LEU A 11 16.93 -21.10 -0.86
CA LEU A 11 16.00 -21.52 -1.91
C LEU A 11 14.70 -20.69 -1.89
N LYS A 12 14.10 -20.46 -0.70
CA LYS A 12 12.95 -19.56 -0.55
C LYS A 12 13.25 -18.12 -0.96
N LYS A 13 14.46 -17.64 -0.70
CA LYS A 13 14.88 -16.29 -1.05
C LYS A 13 15.04 -16.14 -2.57
N GLU A 14 15.65 -17.12 -3.23
CA GLU A 14 15.81 -17.15 -4.68
C GLU A 14 14.47 -17.31 -5.42
N GLU A 15 13.57 -18.18 -4.94
CA GLU A 15 12.20 -18.29 -5.46
C GLU A 15 11.43 -16.97 -5.27
N TYR A 16 11.56 -16.33 -4.11
CA TYR A 16 10.98 -15.02 -3.85
C TYR A 16 11.47 -13.96 -4.85
N TYR A 17 12.77 -13.90 -5.17
CA TYR A 17 13.30 -12.95 -6.15
C TYR A 17 12.93 -13.31 -7.60
N LYS A 18 12.83 -14.60 -7.95
CA LYS A 18 12.38 -15.05 -9.28
C LYS A 18 10.90 -14.74 -9.52
N GLU A 19 10.03 -15.00 -8.55
CA GLU A 19 8.64 -14.55 -8.62
C GLU A 19 8.54 -13.02 -8.70
N ARG A 20 9.41 -12.33 -7.97
CA ARG A 20 9.45 -10.87 -7.96
C ARG A 20 9.84 -10.31 -9.34
N GLN A 21 10.75 -10.93 -10.08
CA GLN A 21 11.10 -10.55 -11.46
C GLN A 21 9.96 -10.81 -12.45
N LYS A 22 9.23 -11.93 -12.31
CA LYS A 22 8.04 -12.21 -13.15
C LYS A 22 6.91 -11.19 -12.98
N LYS A 23 6.87 -10.47 -11.85
CA LYS A 23 5.84 -9.48 -11.50
C LYS A 23 6.18 -8.03 -11.94
N TRP A 24 7.21 -7.80 -12.76
CA TRP A 24 7.58 -6.47 -13.31
C TRP A 24 6.71 -6.01 -14.49
N VAL A 25 5.84 -6.87 -15.02
CA VAL A 25 4.74 -6.43 -15.87
C VAL A 25 3.77 -5.65 -14.99
N TRP A 26 3.18 -4.55 -15.45
CA TRP A 26 2.18 -3.79 -14.70
C TRP A 26 0.99 -4.69 -14.30
N ILE A 27 1.07 -5.35 -13.13
CA ILE A 27 -0.02 -6.17 -12.60
C ILE A 27 -0.98 -5.23 -11.87
N PHE A 28 -1.84 -4.59 -12.63
CA PHE A 28 -3.08 -4.07 -12.06
C PHE A 28 -4.01 -5.27 -11.88
N PRO A 29 -4.36 -5.68 -10.64
CA PRO A 29 -5.44 -6.65 -10.48
C PRO A 29 -6.69 -6.08 -11.16
N LYS A 30 -7.40 -6.90 -11.92
CA LYS A 30 -8.60 -6.48 -12.64
C LYS A 30 -9.64 -6.02 -11.61
N ILE A 31 -9.88 -4.72 -11.52
CA ILE A 31 -10.89 -4.13 -10.64
C ILE A 31 -12.22 -4.15 -11.37
N ASP A 32 -13.11 -5.06 -11.01
CA ASP A 32 -14.47 -5.07 -11.55
C ASP A 32 -15.34 -4.08 -10.77
N LYS A 33 -15.62 -2.91 -11.36
CA LYS A 33 -16.43 -1.85 -10.75
C LYS A 33 -17.84 -2.33 -10.33
N LYS A 34 -18.44 -3.32 -11.00
CA LYS A 34 -19.79 -3.82 -10.67
C LYS A 34 -19.77 -4.69 -9.41
N ILE A 35 -18.69 -5.44 -9.21
CA ILE A 35 -18.48 -6.31 -8.03
C ILE A 35 -17.93 -5.48 -6.86
N THR A 36 -16.89 -4.68 -7.12
CA THR A 36 -16.18 -3.85 -6.13
C THR A 36 -16.99 -2.63 -5.68
N GLY A 37 -17.96 -2.15 -6.48
CA GLY A 37 -18.80 -1.01 -6.12
C GLY A 37 -19.88 -1.30 -5.07
N LYS A 38 -20.23 -2.58 -4.85
CA LYS A 38 -21.23 -3.02 -3.84
C LYS A 38 -20.61 -3.69 -2.61
N GLN A 39 -19.34 -4.09 -2.69
CA GLN A 39 -18.61 -4.69 -1.57
C GLN A 39 -17.71 -3.65 -0.94
N ILE A 40 -17.58 -3.68 0.39
CA ILE A 40 -16.45 -3.06 1.09
C ILE A 40 -15.20 -3.56 0.37
N VAL A 41 -14.47 -2.65 -0.26
CA VAL A 41 -13.26 -3.01 -1.02
C VAL A 41 -12.33 -3.74 -0.07
N ASP A 42 -11.93 -4.96 -0.44
CA ASP A 42 -11.02 -5.77 0.36
C ASP A 42 -9.72 -4.98 0.57
N LEU A 43 -9.52 -4.53 1.81
CA LEU A 43 -8.36 -3.74 2.22
C LEU A 43 -7.05 -4.52 1.98
N ASP A 44 -7.09 -5.85 2.01
CA ASP A 44 -5.94 -6.70 1.67
C ASP A 44 -5.58 -6.58 0.20
N VAL A 45 -6.57 -6.61 -0.70
CA VAL A 45 -6.34 -6.39 -2.14
C VAL A 45 -5.79 -4.98 -2.37
N PHE A 46 -6.35 -3.97 -1.72
CA PHE A 46 -5.84 -2.61 -1.83
C PHE A 46 -4.37 -2.50 -1.38
N CYS A 47 -4.04 -3.04 -0.21
CA CYS A 47 -2.66 -3.02 0.30
C CYS A 47 -1.69 -3.76 -0.62
N LYS A 48 -2.12 -4.88 -1.23
CA LYS A 48 -1.35 -5.59 -2.27
C LYS A 48 -1.10 -4.73 -3.50
N ILE A 49 -2.05 -3.90 -3.93
CA ILE A 49 -1.88 -2.98 -5.07
C ILE A 49 -0.83 -1.91 -4.76
N ILE A 50 -0.91 -1.26 -3.59
CA ILE A 50 -0.03 -0.13 -3.26
C ILE A 50 1.36 -0.57 -2.77
N PHE A 51 1.51 -1.79 -2.24
CA PHE A 51 2.79 -2.36 -1.80
C PHE A 51 3.02 -3.76 -2.39
N PRO A 52 3.11 -3.91 -3.73
CA PRO A 52 3.06 -5.21 -4.40
C PRO A 52 4.24 -6.13 -4.06
N HIS A 53 5.37 -5.56 -3.64
CA HIS A 53 6.62 -6.31 -3.43
C HIS A 53 7.00 -6.50 -1.97
N SER A 54 6.17 -6.07 -1.01
CA SER A 54 6.50 -6.20 0.40
C SER A 54 5.29 -6.56 1.25
N ILE A 55 5.20 -7.84 1.60
CA ILE A 55 4.17 -8.38 2.52
C ILE A 55 4.19 -7.59 3.84
N LYS A 56 5.38 -7.25 4.35
CA LYS A 56 5.49 -6.44 5.58
C LYS A 56 4.94 -5.03 5.42
N LYS A 57 5.17 -4.37 4.28
CA LYS A 57 4.55 -3.06 4.03
C LYS A 57 3.03 -3.16 3.83
N GLN A 58 2.54 -4.26 3.23
CA GLN A 58 1.10 -4.55 3.12
C GLN A 58 0.44 -4.70 4.50
N GLU A 59 1.02 -5.52 5.38
CA GLU A 59 0.55 -5.71 6.76
C GLU A 59 0.55 -4.39 7.54
N VAL A 60 1.66 -3.63 7.45
CA VAL A 60 1.79 -2.34 8.14
C VAL A 60 0.79 -1.31 7.61
N SER A 61 0.61 -1.20 6.28
CA SER A 61 -0.33 -0.24 5.69
C SER A 61 -1.77 -0.56 6.09
N LYS A 62 -2.13 -1.85 6.09
CA LYS A 62 -3.44 -2.31 6.57
C LYS A 62 -3.66 -1.91 8.02
N ALA A 63 -2.72 -2.24 8.91
CA ALA A 63 -2.81 -1.91 10.33
C ALA A 63 -2.91 -0.39 10.59
N ILE A 64 -2.19 0.44 9.81
CA ILE A 64 -2.30 1.90 9.89
C ILE A 64 -3.70 2.38 9.50
N ILE A 65 -4.23 1.88 8.38
CA ILE A 65 -5.56 2.27 7.88
C ILE A 65 -6.63 1.86 8.88
N GLU A 66 -6.60 0.61 9.34
CA GLU A 66 -7.53 0.09 10.35
C GLU A 66 -7.47 0.90 11.64
N ALA A 67 -6.26 1.23 12.14
CA ALA A 67 -6.13 2.02 13.37
C ALA A 67 -6.78 3.40 13.26
N LEU A 68 -6.64 4.07 12.11
CA LEU A 68 -7.26 5.38 11.86
C LEU A 68 -8.77 5.28 11.64
N VAL A 69 -9.25 4.26 10.94
CA VAL A 69 -10.68 4.00 10.73
C VAL A 69 -11.38 3.67 12.04
N GLU A 70 -10.77 2.81 12.86
CA GLU A 70 -11.28 2.39 14.17
C GLU A 70 -11.33 3.58 15.13
N ALA A 71 -10.29 4.42 15.14
CA ALA A 71 -10.23 5.60 15.99
C ALA A 71 -11.18 6.73 15.56
N LYS A 72 -11.57 6.78 14.27
CA LYS A 72 -12.37 7.85 13.65
C LYS A 72 -11.84 9.27 13.93
N ARG A 73 -10.53 9.40 14.17
CA ARG A 73 -9.87 10.67 14.44
C ARG A 73 -8.41 10.66 13.97
N PRO A 74 -7.81 11.84 13.72
CA PRO A 74 -6.38 11.95 13.51
C PRO A 74 -5.57 11.41 14.70
N MET A 75 -4.42 10.79 14.42
CA MET A 75 -3.54 10.19 15.43
C MET A 75 -2.09 10.65 15.30
N TYR A 76 -1.44 10.93 16.43
CA TYR A 76 0.00 11.21 16.44
C TYR A 76 0.80 9.96 16.08
N LEU A 77 1.97 10.14 15.44
CA LEU A 77 2.81 9.02 15.01
C LEU A 77 3.20 8.10 16.17
N LYS A 78 3.46 8.64 17.37
CA LYS A 78 3.79 7.84 18.57
C LYS A 78 2.65 6.89 18.94
N GLU A 79 1.42 7.42 18.96
CA GLU A 79 0.20 6.66 19.26
C GLU A 79 -0.05 5.60 18.19
N LEU A 80 0.00 6.00 16.91
CA LEU A 80 -0.21 5.13 15.77
C LEU A 80 0.83 4.00 15.71
N SER A 81 2.11 4.31 15.94
CA SER A 81 3.19 3.32 15.89
C SER A 81 3.01 2.24 16.95
N LYS A 82 2.57 2.62 18.16
CA LYS A 82 2.29 1.66 19.23
C LYS A 82 1.20 0.66 18.81
N LYS A 83 0.05 1.17 18.32
CA LYS A 83 -1.06 0.31 17.85
C LYS A 83 -0.65 -0.64 16.73
N VAL A 84 0.16 -0.16 15.79
CA VAL A 84 0.63 -0.97 14.65
C VAL A 84 1.59 -2.05 15.10
N LEU A 85 2.53 -1.75 16.00
CA LEU A 85 3.52 -2.72 16.50
C LEU A 85 2.91 -3.79 17.40
N GLU A 86 1.78 -3.49 18.06
CA GLU A 86 0.98 -4.49 18.79
C GLU A 86 0.35 -5.53 17.84
N LYS A 87 -0.06 -5.11 16.64
CA LYS A 87 -0.70 -5.99 15.64
C LYS A 87 0.32 -6.67 14.70
N VAL A 88 1.39 -5.97 14.33
CA VAL A 88 2.33 -6.37 13.28
C VAL A 88 3.76 -6.36 13.80
N LYS A 89 4.37 -7.54 13.90
CA LYS A 89 5.77 -7.70 14.33
C LYS A 89 6.75 -7.29 13.23
N VAL A 90 7.16 -6.03 13.23
CA VAL A 90 8.16 -5.45 12.30
C VAL A 90 9.12 -4.50 13.03
N SER A 91 10.24 -4.17 12.39
CA SER A 91 11.13 -3.14 12.91
C SER A 91 10.49 -1.75 12.84
N ALA A 92 10.87 -0.86 13.77
CA ALA A 92 10.47 0.55 13.74
C ALA A 92 10.83 1.23 12.41
N GLN A 93 11.96 0.83 11.80
CA GLN A 93 12.37 1.31 10.49
C GLN A 93 11.38 0.94 9.39
N THR A 94 10.93 -0.32 9.34
CA THR A 94 9.94 -0.79 8.35
C THR A 94 8.63 -0.03 8.47
N LEU A 95 8.17 0.20 9.71
CA LEU A 95 6.99 1.02 9.99
C LEU A 95 7.19 2.45 9.48
N SER A 96 8.29 3.08 9.85
CA SER A 96 8.62 4.46 9.45
C SER A 96 8.65 4.64 7.94
N ASP A 97 9.29 3.70 7.22
CA ASP A 97 9.39 3.75 5.77
C ASP A 97 8.04 3.55 5.08
N THR A 98 7.20 2.67 5.62
CA THR A 98 5.84 2.45 5.11
C THR A 98 4.98 3.69 5.33
N TYR A 99 4.99 4.25 6.54
CA TYR A 99 4.29 5.47 6.89
C TYR A 99 4.70 6.66 6.01
N LYS A 100 6.02 6.86 5.81
CA LYS A 100 6.54 7.91 4.91
C LYS A 100 6.10 7.69 3.45
N ALA A 101 6.09 6.45 2.97
CA ALA A 101 5.60 6.14 1.63
C ALA A 101 4.11 6.48 1.48
N MET A 102 3.28 6.13 2.47
CA MET A 102 1.86 6.46 2.47
C MET A 102 1.61 7.98 2.51
N LEU A 103 2.36 8.75 3.31
CA LEU A 103 2.32 10.21 3.29
C LEU A 103 2.67 10.78 1.91
N LYS A 104 3.79 10.33 1.32
CA LYS A 104 4.24 10.82 0.00
C LYS A 104 3.22 10.53 -1.10
N SER A 105 2.57 9.37 -1.05
CA SER A 105 1.51 9.00 -2.00
C SER A 105 0.22 9.82 -1.84
N GLY A 106 0.03 10.49 -0.70
CA GLY A 106 -1.23 11.18 -0.38
C GLY A 106 -2.33 10.24 0.12
N LEU A 107 -1.97 9.03 0.59
CA LEU A 107 -2.88 8.14 1.32
C LEU A 107 -3.10 8.63 2.75
N LEU A 108 -2.06 9.23 3.32
CA LEU A 108 -2.07 9.89 4.60
C LEU A 108 -1.77 11.37 4.39
N GLU A 109 -2.29 12.20 5.28
CA GLU A 109 -1.93 13.61 5.34
C GLU A 109 -1.77 14.08 6.79
N LYS A 110 -1.00 15.16 6.92
CA LYS A 110 -0.86 15.97 8.13
C LYS A 110 -0.46 17.38 7.70
N LYS A 111 -0.85 18.38 8.48
CA LYS A 111 -0.59 19.79 8.14
C LYS A 111 0.88 20.17 8.42
N TYR A 112 1.41 19.78 9.58
CA TYR A 112 2.81 19.99 9.95
C TYR A 112 3.52 18.70 10.38
N ARG A 113 4.85 18.78 10.60
CA ARG A 113 5.70 17.62 10.93
C ARG A 113 5.22 16.84 12.16
N ASN A 114 4.77 17.56 13.19
CA ASN A 114 4.38 16.99 14.49
C ASN A 114 2.86 16.86 14.66
N ASP A 115 2.09 17.16 13.60
CA ASP A 115 0.65 17.08 13.66
C ASP A 115 0.14 15.64 13.61
N PRO A 116 -1.07 15.41 14.13
CA PRO A 116 -1.70 14.12 13.99
C PRO A 116 -1.96 13.81 12.51
N THR A 117 -1.81 12.55 12.16
CA THR A 117 -2.00 12.03 10.81
C THR A 117 -3.42 11.54 10.64
N GLN A 118 -3.99 11.76 9.46
CA GLN A 118 -5.30 11.24 9.06
C GLN A 118 -5.25 10.60 7.67
N LEU A 119 -6.29 9.85 7.33
CA LEU A 119 -6.50 9.35 5.97
C LEU A 119 -6.82 10.52 5.04
N SER A 120 -6.29 10.47 3.82
CA SER A 120 -6.47 11.54 2.83
C SER A 120 -7.14 11.03 1.56
N LYS A 121 -7.88 11.92 0.89
CA LYS A 121 -8.43 11.70 -0.45
C LYS A 121 -7.48 12.13 -1.56
N GLN A 122 -6.34 12.74 -1.23
CA GLN A 122 -5.37 13.25 -2.22
C GLN A 122 -4.88 12.15 -3.18
N PHE A 123 -4.60 10.96 -2.66
CA PHE A 123 -4.23 9.81 -3.48
C PHE A 123 -5.29 9.51 -4.54
N SER A 124 -6.57 9.44 -4.14
CA SER A 124 -7.67 9.15 -5.07
C SER A 124 -7.88 10.25 -6.11
N ASN A 125 -7.68 11.51 -5.74
CA ASN A 125 -7.80 12.64 -6.66
C ASN A 125 -6.69 12.62 -7.72
N ARG A 126 -5.44 12.41 -7.29
CA ARG A 126 -4.29 12.30 -8.22
C ARG A 126 -4.45 11.14 -9.20
N LEU A 127 -4.99 10.00 -8.76
CA LEU A 127 -5.28 8.88 -9.67
C LEU A 127 -6.33 9.24 -10.71
N LYS A 128 -7.39 9.99 -10.33
CA LYS A 128 -8.40 10.47 -11.29
C LYS A 128 -7.81 11.44 -12.29
N GLU A 129 -6.97 12.37 -11.84
CA GLU A 129 -6.28 13.33 -12.70
C GLU A 129 -5.36 12.63 -13.72
N ILE A 130 -4.58 11.64 -13.27
CA ILE A 130 -3.71 10.84 -14.15
C ILE A 130 -4.55 10.06 -15.18
N ALA A 131 -5.65 9.45 -14.74
CA ALA A 131 -6.54 8.74 -15.66
C ALA A 131 -7.12 9.68 -16.72
N GLN A 132 -7.63 10.84 -16.31
CA GLN A 132 -8.16 11.84 -17.22
C GLN A 132 -7.09 12.35 -18.21
N TYR A 133 -5.86 12.58 -17.72
CA TYR A 133 -4.76 13.01 -18.57
C TYR A 133 -4.47 11.99 -19.68
N TRP A 134 -4.47 10.70 -19.34
CA TRP A 134 -4.26 9.62 -20.31
C TRP A 134 -5.39 9.52 -21.34
N GLU A 135 -6.64 9.60 -20.89
CA GLU A 135 -7.81 9.63 -21.78
C GLU A 135 -7.73 10.80 -22.77
N ASN A 136 -7.37 11.99 -22.28
CA ASN A 136 -7.19 13.17 -23.13
C ASN A 136 -6.06 12.98 -24.16
N TYR A 137 -4.95 12.35 -23.76
CA TYR A 137 -3.85 12.05 -24.66
C TYR A 137 -4.28 11.12 -25.80
N LEU A 138 -5.01 10.05 -25.49
CA LEU A 138 -5.50 9.11 -26.50
C LEU A 138 -6.50 9.77 -27.45
N ALA A 139 -7.42 10.57 -26.92
CA ALA A 139 -8.35 11.35 -27.73
C ALA A 139 -7.61 12.30 -28.68
N ALA A 140 -6.57 12.99 -28.20
CA ALA A 140 -5.73 13.86 -29.03
C ALA A 140 -4.93 13.10 -30.12
N LYS A 141 -4.72 11.79 -29.95
CA LYS A 141 -4.10 10.91 -30.95
C LYS A 141 -5.10 10.19 -31.85
N GLY A 142 -6.40 10.48 -31.72
CA GLY A 142 -7.45 9.84 -32.50
C GLY A 142 -7.72 8.39 -32.10
N VAL A 143 -7.27 7.96 -30.91
CA VAL A 143 -7.55 6.62 -30.37
C VAL A 143 -8.77 6.73 -29.46
N THR A 144 -9.95 6.49 -30.02
CA THR A 144 -11.23 6.42 -29.30
C THR A 144 -11.72 4.97 -29.25
N TYR A 145 -12.12 4.50 -28.06
CA TYR A 145 -12.75 3.20 -27.84
C TYR A 145 -14.27 3.33 -27.72
#